data_AF-A0A8S9WN77-F1
#
_entry.id   AF-A0A8S9WN77-F1
#
_cell.length_a   1.000
_cell.length_b   1.000
_cell.length_c   1.000
_cell.angle_alpha   90.00
_cell.angle_beta   90.00
_cell.angle_gamma   90.00
#
_symmetry.space_group_name_H-M   'P 1'
#
loop_
_entity.id
_entity.type
_entity.pdbx_description
1 polymer ?
#
loop_
_entity_poly.entity_id
_entity_poly.type
_entity_poly.pdbx_seq_one_letter_code
_entity_poly.pdbx_strand_id
1 'polypeptide(L)'
;MMRPEISPKCEAFINGNPTKNTFYSPNYPDLYTNNTDCVKVIDAPPGNTLKLDFRDRFDIEPSQDCRFDSLEIRDGPNGYDKLIGVFCGSVYPPIIQSTGRSLWLRFKSDENIESRGFKGVYEFVPKSGTEVPEKLCRKELGGIEGYVNKSDIDQEFLDRSSEFGMPLECMWTITVEEGWKIQLQFNKFALEVPNDCESNFVDIFPEKTDLPSRLFNFCGSIADMVLSPDNILKI
;
A
#
# COMPACT_ATOMS: atom_id res chain seq x y z
N MET A 1 21.51 -3.10 -10.87
CA MET A 1 20.36 -2.78 -11.74
C MET A 1 19.87 -1.39 -11.36
N MET A 2 19.85 -0.44 -12.30
CA MET A 2 19.29 0.89 -12.04
C MET A 2 17.77 0.77 -11.84
N ARG A 3 17.22 1.34 -10.77
CA ARG A 3 15.76 1.51 -10.64
C ARG A 3 15.28 2.32 -11.85
N PRO A 4 14.16 1.96 -12.50
CA PRO A 4 13.59 2.81 -13.53
C PRO A 4 13.29 4.18 -12.92
N GLU A 5 13.81 5.25 -13.52
CA GLU A 5 13.51 6.61 -13.09
C GLU A 5 12.01 6.86 -13.25
N ILE A 6 11.39 7.34 -12.17
CA ILE A 6 10.00 7.78 -12.22
C ILE A 6 9.93 8.94 -13.20
N SER A 7 9.05 8.85 -14.21
CA SER A 7 8.80 9.96 -15.12
C SER A 7 8.42 11.20 -14.30
N PRO A 8 9.09 12.35 -14.47
CA PRO A 8 8.79 13.57 -13.72
C PRO A 8 7.31 13.98 -13.79
N LYS A 9 6.65 13.67 -14.92
CA LYS A 9 5.21 13.91 -15.12
C LYS A 9 4.33 13.15 -14.11
N CYS A 10 4.79 11.99 -13.63
CA CYS A 10 4.03 11.11 -12.76
C CYS A 10 4.30 11.32 -11.27
N GLU A 11 5.27 12.17 -10.88
CA GLU A 11 5.67 12.33 -9.48
C GLU A 11 4.50 12.74 -8.59
N ALA A 12 3.69 13.72 -9.01
CA ALA A 12 2.54 14.20 -8.23
C ALA A 12 1.47 13.09 -8.03
N PHE A 13 1.27 12.24 -9.04
CA PHE A 13 0.33 11.11 -8.98
C PHE A 13 0.86 10.00 -8.08
N ILE A 14 2.11 9.59 -8.28
CA ILE A 14 2.76 8.49 -7.56
C ILE A 14 2.97 8.85 -6.09
N ASN A 15 3.50 10.04 -5.80
CA ASN A 15 3.88 10.43 -4.44
C ASN A 15 2.71 11.08 -3.69
N GLY A 16 1.94 11.93 -4.35
CA GLY A 16 0.85 12.68 -3.71
C GLY A 16 1.31 13.49 -2.49
N ASN A 17 0.45 13.60 -1.48
CA ASN A 17 0.81 14.08 -0.15
C ASN A 17 0.45 13.02 0.91
N PRO A 18 1.45 12.23 1.38
CA PRO A 18 1.24 11.16 2.34
C PRO A 18 0.69 11.64 3.70
N THR A 19 1.08 12.83 4.16
CA THR A 19 0.59 13.35 5.46
C THR A 19 -0.89 13.72 5.45
N LYS A 20 -1.46 13.92 4.26
CA LYS A 20 -2.87 14.26 4.05
C LYS A 20 -3.64 13.14 3.37
N ASN A 21 -3.01 11.99 3.10
CA ASN A 21 -3.57 10.88 2.33
C ASN A 21 -4.25 11.34 1.03
N THR A 22 -3.51 12.10 0.22
CA THR A 22 -4.04 12.65 -1.05
C THR A 22 -3.12 12.33 -2.21
N PHE A 23 -3.69 12.25 -3.41
CA PHE A 23 -2.97 12.15 -4.67
C PHE A 23 -3.69 12.96 -5.74
N TYR A 24 -3.00 13.21 -6.85
CA TYR A 24 -3.43 14.19 -7.82
C TYR A 24 -3.12 13.72 -9.23
N SER A 25 -3.92 14.10 -10.21
CA SER A 25 -3.47 14.04 -11.60
C SER A 25 -2.17 14.84 -11.77
N PRO A 26 -1.34 14.51 -12.77
CA PRO A 26 -0.19 15.33 -13.16
C PRO A 26 -0.53 16.83 -13.19
N ASN A 27 0.33 17.66 -12.63
CA ASN A 27 0.23 19.13 -12.57
C ASN A 27 -1.00 19.75 -11.87
N TYR A 28 -1.89 18.96 -11.27
CA TYR A 28 -3.04 19.51 -10.54
C TYR A 28 -2.62 20.58 -9.51
N PRO A 29 -3.28 21.73 -9.42
CA PRO A 29 -4.61 22.06 -9.98
C PRO A 29 -4.62 22.60 -11.42
N ASP A 30 -3.46 22.66 -12.08
CA ASP A 30 -3.36 23.00 -13.50
C ASP A 30 -3.75 21.81 -14.39
N LEU A 31 -3.75 22.04 -15.71
CA LEU A 31 -4.10 21.01 -16.68
C LEU A 31 -3.08 19.86 -16.65
N TYR A 32 -3.56 18.61 -16.67
CA TYR A 32 -2.67 17.46 -16.84
C TYR A 32 -2.05 17.47 -18.24
N THR A 33 -0.85 16.91 -18.38
CA THR A 33 -0.18 16.84 -19.69
C THR A 33 -0.74 15.74 -20.58
N ASN A 34 -0.74 15.97 -21.88
CA ASN A 34 -0.92 14.91 -22.88
C ASN A 34 0.19 13.83 -22.81
N ASN A 35 -0.14 12.67 -23.35
CA ASN A 35 0.70 11.47 -23.42
C ASN A 35 1.20 11.05 -22.04
N THR A 36 0.28 10.96 -21.08
CA THR A 36 0.59 10.52 -19.72
C THR A 36 0.12 9.08 -19.53
N ASP A 37 0.94 8.28 -18.86
CA ASP A 37 0.59 6.93 -18.42
C ASP A 37 1.27 6.68 -17.07
N CYS A 38 0.53 6.94 -15.99
CA CYS A 38 1.04 6.85 -14.63
C CYS A 38 0.27 5.78 -13.86
N VAL A 39 1.00 4.99 -13.08
CA VAL A 39 0.43 3.97 -12.20
C VAL A 39 0.77 4.29 -10.75
N LYS A 40 -0.20 4.13 -9.86
CA LYS A 40 -0.06 4.27 -8.41
C LYS A 40 -0.72 3.08 -7.74
N VAL A 41 -0.01 2.48 -6.77
CA VAL A 41 -0.61 1.55 -5.83
C VAL A 41 -0.76 2.26 -4.49
N ILE A 42 -1.95 2.20 -3.90
CA ILE A 42 -2.19 2.65 -2.53
C ILE A 42 -2.35 1.40 -1.68
N ASP A 43 -1.59 1.33 -0.60
CA ASP A 43 -1.65 0.23 0.36
C ASP A 43 -2.02 0.77 1.74
N ALA A 44 -3.05 0.16 2.32
CA ALA A 44 -3.42 0.38 3.70
C ALA A 44 -2.48 -0.38 4.65
N PRO A 45 -2.32 0.11 5.89
CA PRO A 45 -1.75 -0.67 6.96
C PRO A 45 -2.52 -1.99 7.14
N PRO A 46 -1.85 -3.02 7.70
CA PRO A 46 -2.52 -4.27 8.02
C PRO A 46 -3.73 -4.03 8.96
N GLY A 47 -4.83 -4.73 8.70
CA GLY A 47 -6.12 -4.63 9.40
C GLY A 47 -7.13 -3.70 8.72
N ASN A 48 -6.69 -2.96 7.71
CA ASN A 48 -7.48 -1.90 7.11
C ASN A 48 -7.76 -2.16 5.61
N THR A 49 -8.94 -1.72 5.18
CA THR A 49 -9.28 -1.50 3.79
C THR A 49 -9.12 -0.03 3.44
N LEU A 50 -9.22 0.28 2.15
CA LEU A 50 -9.16 1.63 1.62
C LEU A 50 -10.57 2.12 1.34
N LYS A 51 -10.83 3.36 1.75
CA LYS A 51 -11.95 4.14 1.22
C LYS A 51 -11.39 5.33 0.47
N LEU A 52 -11.71 5.40 -0.82
CA LEU A 52 -11.23 6.37 -1.78
C LEU A 52 -12.38 7.28 -2.22
N ASP A 53 -12.11 8.58 -2.27
CA ASP A 53 -13.06 9.64 -2.60
C ASP A 53 -12.36 10.73 -3.44
N PHE A 54 -13.12 11.44 -4.28
CA PHE A 54 -12.61 12.54 -5.11
C PHE A 54 -13.22 13.85 -4.64
N ARG A 55 -12.35 14.82 -4.34
CA ARG A 55 -12.76 16.10 -3.74
C ARG A 55 -12.21 17.27 -4.55
N ASP A 56 -12.77 18.45 -4.33
CA ASP A 56 -12.40 19.70 -5.00
C ASP A 56 -12.76 19.73 -6.48
N ARG A 57 -12.14 18.88 -7.30
CA ARG A 57 -12.42 18.77 -8.74
C ARG A 57 -12.21 17.34 -9.25
N PHE A 58 -13.06 16.92 -10.18
CA PHE A 58 -12.86 15.78 -11.05
C PHE A 58 -13.25 16.19 -12.47
N ASP A 59 -12.28 16.25 -13.37
CA ASP A 59 -12.43 16.81 -14.71
C ASP A 59 -11.40 16.21 -15.67
N ILE A 60 -11.76 15.09 -16.29
CA ILE A 60 -10.96 14.37 -17.30
C ILE A 60 -11.68 14.51 -18.64
N GLU A 61 -10.97 14.52 -19.77
CA GLU A 61 -11.60 14.61 -21.08
C GLU A 61 -12.76 13.59 -21.23
N PRO A 62 -14.00 14.05 -21.51
CA PRO A 62 -15.13 13.15 -21.68
C PRO A 62 -15.06 12.45 -23.03
N SER A 63 -15.16 11.11 -23.02
CA SER A 63 -15.28 10.32 -24.23
C SER A 63 -16.16 9.10 -23.99
N GLN A 64 -16.69 8.51 -25.06
CA GLN A 64 -17.43 7.25 -24.96
C GLN A 64 -16.52 6.18 -24.37
N ASP A 65 -16.96 5.56 -23.28
CA ASP A 65 -16.24 4.53 -22.53
C ASP A 65 -14.81 4.95 -22.07
N CYS A 66 -14.57 6.26 -21.93
CA CYS A 66 -13.29 6.81 -21.49
C CYS A 66 -12.08 6.34 -22.33
N ARG A 67 -12.27 6.24 -23.65
CA ARG A 67 -11.28 5.71 -24.59
C ARG A 67 -10.06 6.60 -24.83
N PHE A 68 -10.18 7.91 -24.59
CA PHE A 68 -9.10 8.88 -24.76
C PHE A 68 -8.36 9.01 -23.43
N ASP A 69 -8.88 9.85 -22.54
CA ASP A 69 -8.35 10.01 -21.19
C ASP A 69 -9.17 9.23 -20.17
N SER A 70 -8.48 8.66 -19.18
CA SER A 70 -9.13 7.82 -18.17
C SER A 70 -8.37 7.72 -16.86
N LEU A 71 -9.14 7.57 -15.78
CA LEU A 71 -8.67 7.02 -14.51
C LEU A 71 -9.27 5.63 -14.32
N GLU A 72 -8.41 4.62 -14.39
CA GLU A 72 -8.74 3.22 -14.15
C GLU A 72 -8.41 2.85 -12.70
N ILE A 73 -9.34 2.16 -12.02
CA ILE A 73 -9.18 1.75 -10.62
C ILE A 73 -9.50 0.27 -10.48
N ARG A 74 -8.62 -0.48 -9.82
CA ARG A 74 -8.73 -1.93 -9.58
C ARG A 74 -8.57 -2.27 -8.10
N ASP A 75 -9.28 -3.33 -7.68
CA ASP A 75 -9.33 -3.83 -6.32
C ASP A 75 -8.25 -4.89 -6.08
N GLY A 76 -7.05 -4.42 -5.69
CA GLY A 76 -5.84 -5.22 -5.52
C GLY A 76 -4.58 -4.43 -5.90
N PRO A 77 -3.37 -5.01 -5.73
CA PRO A 77 -2.11 -4.32 -5.99
C PRO A 77 -1.69 -4.27 -7.48
N ASN A 78 -2.41 -4.93 -8.39
CA ASN A 78 -1.97 -5.18 -9.76
C ASN A 78 -2.94 -4.71 -10.86
N GLY A 79 -2.39 -4.46 -12.04
CA GLY A 79 -3.16 -4.07 -13.24
C GLY A 79 -4.07 -5.16 -13.82
N TYR A 80 -4.00 -6.39 -13.30
CA TYR A 80 -4.89 -7.50 -13.67
C TYR A 80 -5.95 -7.82 -12.62
N ASP A 81 -5.93 -7.12 -11.48
CA ASP A 81 -6.92 -7.31 -10.43
C ASP A 81 -8.31 -6.82 -10.85
N LYS A 82 -9.32 -7.15 -10.06
CA LYS A 82 -10.73 -6.88 -10.39
C LYS A 82 -10.94 -5.39 -10.68
N LEU A 83 -11.44 -5.10 -11.89
CA LEU A 83 -11.80 -3.75 -12.29
C LEU A 83 -12.95 -3.22 -11.42
N ILE A 84 -12.73 -2.08 -10.77
CA ILE A 84 -13.77 -1.33 -10.08
C ILE A 84 -14.47 -0.41 -11.08
N GLY A 85 -13.70 0.32 -11.89
CA GLY A 85 -14.23 1.18 -12.93
C GLY A 85 -13.18 1.95 -13.69
N VAL A 86 -13.62 2.54 -14.80
CA VAL A 86 -12.86 3.49 -15.63
C VAL A 86 -13.66 4.78 -15.67
N PHE A 87 -13.03 5.89 -15.30
CA PHE A 87 -13.70 7.16 -15.07
C PHE A 87 -13.11 8.27 -15.92
N CYS A 88 -13.98 9.12 -16.47
CA CYS A 88 -13.64 10.31 -17.23
C CYS A 88 -14.81 11.32 -17.21
N GLY A 89 -14.63 12.49 -17.82
CA GLY A 89 -15.59 13.59 -17.75
C GLY A 89 -15.54 14.34 -16.43
N SER A 90 -16.62 15.08 -16.16
CA SER A 90 -16.76 15.92 -14.96
C SER A 90 -17.70 15.33 -13.90
N VAL A 91 -18.16 14.09 -14.10
CA VAL A 91 -18.98 13.37 -13.12
C VAL A 91 -18.04 12.68 -12.15
N TYR A 92 -18.22 12.95 -10.86
CA TYR A 92 -17.40 12.35 -9.82
C TYR A 92 -17.60 10.83 -9.77
N PRO A 93 -16.52 10.04 -9.65
CA PRO A 93 -16.64 8.63 -9.30
C PRO A 93 -17.42 8.46 -7.99
N PRO A 94 -18.13 7.33 -7.80
CA PRO A 94 -18.69 7.01 -6.49
C PRO A 94 -17.55 6.85 -5.47
N ILE A 95 -17.91 6.87 -4.18
CA ILE A 95 -16.98 6.46 -3.13
C ILE A 95 -16.60 4.99 -3.38
N ILE A 96 -15.31 4.72 -3.45
CA ILE A 96 -14.76 3.40 -3.71
C ILE A 96 -14.27 2.80 -2.41
N GLN A 97 -14.66 1.56 -2.14
CA GLN A 97 -14.16 0.80 -1.00
C GLN A 97 -13.50 -0.48 -1.51
N SER A 98 -12.23 -0.70 -1.13
CA SER A 98 -11.52 -1.93 -1.49
C SER A 98 -12.01 -3.11 -0.65
N THR A 99 -11.86 -4.32 -1.20
CA THR A 99 -12.12 -5.56 -0.45
C THR A 99 -10.90 -6.00 0.35
N GLY A 100 -9.70 -5.68 -0.15
CA GLY A 100 -8.41 -5.90 0.50
C GLY A 100 -7.74 -4.61 0.96
N ARG A 101 -6.43 -4.68 1.20
CA ARG A 101 -5.61 -3.55 1.64
C ARG A 101 -5.09 -2.66 0.51
N SER A 102 -5.23 -3.08 -0.74
CA SER A 102 -4.57 -2.41 -1.88
C SER A 102 -5.58 -1.93 -2.92
N LEU A 103 -5.28 -0.77 -3.52
CA LEU A 103 -5.92 -0.31 -4.76
C LEU A 103 -4.83 0.00 -5.78
N TRP A 104 -5.02 -0.47 -7.00
CA TRP A 104 -4.19 -0.13 -8.14
C TRP A 104 -4.92 0.89 -9.01
N LEU A 105 -4.25 2.00 -9.30
CA LEU A 105 -4.79 3.12 -10.05
C LEU A 105 -3.89 3.41 -11.25
N ARG A 106 -4.50 3.69 -12.40
CA ARG A 106 -3.80 4.14 -13.60
C ARG A 106 -4.48 5.35 -14.19
N PHE A 107 -3.73 6.43 -14.34
CA PHE A 107 -4.16 7.60 -15.09
C PHE A 107 -3.47 7.61 -16.45
N LYS A 108 -4.28 7.64 -17.51
CA LYS A 108 -3.82 7.66 -18.89
C LYS A 108 -4.43 8.86 -19.61
N SER A 109 -3.62 9.57 -20.40
CA SER A 109 -4.07 10.59 -21.35
C SER A 109 -3.52 10.37 -22.75
N ASP A 110 -4.26 10.81 -23.76
CA ASP A 110 -3.87 10.72 -25.16
C ASP A 110 -3.08 11.98 -25.64
N GLU A 111 -2.95 12.18 -26.94
CA GLU A 111 -2.15 13.27 -27.51
C GLU A 111 -2.89 14.62 -27.58
N ASN A 112 -4.19 14.66 -27.26
CA ASN A 112 -5.07 15.81 -27.41
C ASN A 112 -5.88 16.12 -26.13
N ILE A 113 -6.41 17.34 -26.05
CA ILE A 113 -7.38 17.83 -25.05
C ILE A 113 -7.00 17.55 -23.59
N GLU A 114 -6.32 18.53 -23.00
CA GLU A 114 -6.01 18.52 -21.57
C GLU A 114 -7.19 19.07 -20.75
N SER A 115 -7.41 18.51 -19.56
CA SER A 115 -8.40 18.99 -18.60
C SER A 115 -7.76 19.21 -17.23
N ARG A 116 -8.51 19.79 -16.28
CA ARG A 116 -7.96 20.13 -14.94
C ARG A 116 -7.63 18.92 -14.07
N GLY A 117 -8.06 17.73 -14.47
CA GLY A 117 -7.79 16.49 -13.77
C GLY A 117 -8.52 16.41 -12.44
N PHE A 118 -7.86 15.84 -11.42
CA PHE A 118 -8.54 15.46 -10.19
C PHE A 118 -7.63 15.48 -8.95
N LYS A 119 -8.29 15.57 -7.80
CA LYS A 119 -7.70 15.31 -6.49
C LYS A 119 -8.43 14.14 -5.82
N GLY A 120 -7.69 13.05 -5.60
CA GLY A 120 -8.14 11.91 -4.83
C GLY A 120 -7.71 12.03 -3.37
N VAL A 121 -8.57 11.59 -2.46
CA VAL A 121 -8.29 11.46 -1.03
C VAL A 121 -8.64 10.05 -0.58
N TYR A 122 -7.82 9.46 0.28
CA TYR A 122 -8.06 8.12 0.80
C TYR A 122 -8.00 8.09 2.32
N GLU A 123 -8.72 7.15 2.91
CA GLU A 123 -8.66 6.82 4.33
C GLU A 123 -8.51 5.31 4.51
N PHE A 124 -7.78 4.94 5.56
CA PHE A 124 -7.64 3.53 5.95
C PHE A 124 -8.75 3.20 6.93
N VAL A 125 -9.68 2.36 6.53
CA VAL A 125 -10.84 1.96 7.33
C VAL A 125 -10.57 0.58 7.93
N PRO A 126 -10.67 0.39 9.26
CA PRO A 126 -10.60 -0.94 9.84
C PRO A 126 -11.64 -1.86 9.18
N LYS A 127 -11.23 -3.07 8.79
CA LYS A 127 -12.13 -4.02 8.12
C LYS A 127 -13.27 -4.40 9.08
N SER A 128 -14.50 -4.00 8.75
CA SER A 128 -15.67 -4.31 9.59
C SER A 128 -15.95 -5.82 9.54
N GLY A 129 -15.89 -6.49 10.69
CA GLY A 129 -15.88 -7.96 10.81
C GLY A 129 -14.62 -8.52 11.45
N THR A 130 -13.60 -7.68 11.67
CA THR A 130 -12.45 -7.98 12.52
C THR A 130 -12.45 -7.07 13.74
N GLU A 131 -13.30 -7.37 14.73
CA GLU A 131 -12.82 -7.37 16.11
C GLU A 131 -11.85 -8.56 16.24
N VAL A 132 -10.73 -8.51 15.52
CA VAL A 132 -9.53 -9.18 15.98
C VAL A 132 -9.04 -8.22 17.05
N PRO A 133 -9.07 -8.57 18.35
CA PRO A 133 -8.44 -7.74 19.36
C PRO A 133 -7.10 -7.24 18.80
N GLU A 134 -6.92 -5.92 18.70
CA GLU A 134 -5.69 -5.30 18.18
C GLU A 134 -4.41 -5.82 18.86
N LYS A 135 -4.57 -6.57 19.97
CA LYS A 135 -3.54 -7.24 20.77
C LYS A 135 -3.18 -8.67 20.36
N LEU A 136 -3.92 -9.35 19.48
CA LEU A 136 -3.66 -10.79 19.23
C LEU A 136 -2.38 -11.06 18.43
N CYS A 137 -1.95 -10.11 17.58
CA CYS A 137 -0.71 -10.25 16.82
C CYS A 137 0.10 -8.95 16.73
N ARG A 138 0.13 -8.17 17.82
CA ARG A 138 1.05 -7.02 17.94
C ARG A 138 1.93 -7.16 19.17
N LYS A 139 3.23 -6.92 19.00
CA LYS A 139 4.21 -7.04 20.09
C LYS A 139 5.26 -5.94 20.01
N GLU A 140 5.53 -5.34 21.15
CA GLU A 140 6.58 -4.34 21.32
C GLU A 140 7.80 -5.05 21.93
N LEU A 141 8.96 -4.84 21.32
CA LEU A 141 10.24 -5.39 21.75
C LEU A 141 11.21 -4.23 22.00
N GLY A 142 12.10 -4.41 22.97
CA GLY A 142 13.17 -3.47 23.24
C GLY A 142 14.28 -4.11 24.06
N GLY A 143 15.23 -3.28 24.51
CA GLY A 143 16.44 -3.75 25.16
C GLY A 143 17.55 -4.09 24.16
N ILE A 144 18.60 -4.76 24.65
CA ILE A 144 19.82 -5.04 23.87
C ILE A 144 19.73 -6.32 23.02
N GLU A 145 18.72 -7.16 23.27
CA GLU A 145 18.46 -8.40 22.55
C GLU A 145 16.97 -8.78 22.62
N GLY A 146 16.48 -9.52 21.63
CA GLY A 146 15.09 -9.96 21.55
C GLY A 146 14.84 -10.96 20.42
N TYR A 147 13.69 -11.63 20.47
CA TYR A 147 13.30 -12.64 19.48
C TYR A 147 11.88 -12.40 19.00
N VAL A 148 11.69 -12.57 17.69
CA VAL A 148 10.38 -12.62 17.02
C VAL A 148 10.14 -14.07 16.60
N ASN A 149 9.04 -14.67 17.04
CA ASN A 149 8.73 -16.06 16.73
C ASN A 149 7.25 -16.24 16.32
N LYS A 150 6.95 -17.21 15.44
CA LYS A 150 5.57 -17.64 15.15
C LYS A 150 4.83 -18.05 16.43
N SER A 151 5.54 -18.60 17.42
CA SER A 151 4.96 -18.94 18.73
C SER A 151 4.51 -17.72 19.55
N ASP A 152 4.88 -16.50 19.15
CA ASP A 152 4.36 -15.28 19.76
C ASP A 152 2.94 -14.93 19.28
N ILE A 153 2.45 -15.63 18.25
CA ILE A 153 1.10 -15.48 17.72
C ILE A 153 0.17 -16.41 18.49
N ASP A 154 -0.97 -15.88 18.93
CA ASP A 154 -1.97 -16.68 19.64
C ASP A 154 -2.44 -17.87 18.79
N GLN A 155 -2.45 -19.07 19.37
CA GLN A 155 -2.76 -20.30 18.64
C GLN A 155 -4.23 -20.36 18.21
N GLU A 156 -5.16 -19.84 19.00
CA GLU A 156 -6.57 -19.75 18.62
C GLU A 156 -6.74 -18.82 17.43
N PHE A 157 -5.96 -17.73 17.39
CA PHE A 157 -5.92 -16.85 16.22
C PHE A 157 -5.35 -17.55 14.98
N LEU A 158 -4.27 -18.32 15.10
CA LEU A 158 -3.72 -19.12 14.01
C LEU A 158 -4.75 -20.15 13.47
N ASP A 159 -5.42 -20.87 14.37
CA ASP A 159 -6.39 -21.90 14.02
C ASP A 159 -7.60 -21.29 13.29
N ARG A 160 -8.15 -20.19 13.81
CA ARG A 160 -9.24 -19.44 13.16
C ARG A 160 -8.82 -18.88 11.81
N SER A 161 -7.59 -18.38 11.71
CA SER A 161 -7.06 -17.85 10.45
C SER A 161 -7.03 -18.91 9.37
N SER A 162 -6.58 -20.13 9.73
CA SER A 162 -6.59 -21.28 8.83
C SER A 162 -8.00 -21.78 8.50
N GLU A 163 -8.91 -21.81 9.46
CA GLU A 163 -10.27 -22.32 9.27
C GLU A 163 -11.13 -21.41 8.38
N PHE A 164 -11.06 -20.11 8.62
CA PHE A 164 -11.90 -19.11 7.95
C PHE A 164 -11.20 -18.40 6.79
N GLY A 165 -9.95 -18.77 6.48
CA GLY A 165 -9.14 -18.08 5.47
C GLY A 165 -8.93 -16.61 5.80
N MET A 166 -8.81 -16.27 7.08
CA MET A 166 -8.50 -14.90 7.49
C MET A 166 -7.01 -14.64 7.23
N PRO A 167 -6.63 -13.40 6.89
CA PRO A 167 -5.22 -13.05 6.77
C PRO A 167 -4.57 -12.95 8.16
N LEU A 168 -3.36 -13.52 8.30
CA LEU A 168 -2.51 -13.31 9.48
C LEU A 168 -1.74 -12.00 9.30
N GLU A 169 -2.24 -10.94 9.94
CA GLU A 169 -1.65 -9.61 9.87
C GLU A 169 -1.02 -9.22 11.21
N CYS A 170 0.26 -9.57 11.34
CA CYS A 170 1.04 -9.36 12.55
C CYS A 170 1.95 -8.14 12.43
N MET A 171 2.21 -7.46 13.56
CA MET A 171 3.15 -6.34 13.60
C MET A 171 4.03 -6.40 14.85
N TRP A 172 5.34 -6.47 14.67
CA TRP A 172 6.31 -6.31 15.74
C TRP A 172 6.97 -4.95 15.62
N THR A 173 6.92 -4.16 16.68
CA THR A 173 7.71 -2.92 16.77
C THR A 173 8.91 -3.19 17.66
N ILE A 174 10.11 -2.98 17.14
CA ILE A 174 11.35 -3.06 17.89
C ILE A 174 11.84 -1.64 18.12
N THR A 175 12.03 -1.27 19.39
CA THR A 175 12.55 0.05 19.78
C THR A 175 13.76 -0.13 20.68
N VAL A 176 14.87 0.51 20.32
CA VAL A 176 16.09 0.58 21.13
C VAL A 176 16.36 2.02 21.57
N GLU A 177 17.34 2.21 22.45
CA GLU A 177 17.73 3.55 22.90
C GLU A 177 18.17 4.44 21.73
N GLU A 178 17.94 5.75 21.84
CA GLU A 178 18.37 6.71 20.82
C GLU A 178 19.88 6.59 20.55
N GLY A 179 20.24 6.62 19.27
CA GLY A 179 21.63 6.44 18.81
C GLY A 179 22.05 4.98 18.60
N TRP A 180 21.24 4.01 19.03
CA TRP A 180 21.44 2.59 18.70
C TRP A 180 20.71 2.20 17.41
N LYS A 181 21.17 1.13 16.78
CA LYS A 181 20.54 0.52 15.60
C LYS A 181 20.21 -0.93 15.89
N ILE A 182 19.19 -1.41 15.20
CA ILE A 182 18.67 -2.77 15.31
C ILE A 182 19.27 -3.60 14.18
N GLN A 183 19.92 -4.70 14.55
CA GLN A 183 20.35 -5.73 13.61
C GLN A 183 19.40 -6.93 13.72
N LEU A 184 18.56 -7.13 12.71
CA LEU A 184 17.62 -8.24 12.62
C LEU A 184 18.23 -9.37 11.79
N GLN A 185 18.31 -10.57 12.36
CA GLN A 185 18.80 -11.77 11.69
C GLN A 185 17.76 -12.89 11.73
N PHE A 186 17.60 -13.59 10.60
CA PHE A 186 16.69 -14.72 10.48
C PHE A 186 17.44 -16.04 10.73
N ASN A 187 17.21 -16.65 11.89
CA ASN A 187 17.75 -17.98 12.18
C ASN A 187 17.02 -19.07 11.39
N LYS A 188 15.71 -18.90 11.19
CA LYS A 188 14.85 -19.76 10.39
C LYS A 188 13.78 -18.90 9.74
N PHE A 189 13.68 -18.95 8.42
CA PHE A 189 12.66 -18.24 7.65
C PHE A 189 12.09 -19.18 6.59
N ALA A 190 10.79 -19.45 6.68
CA ALA A 190 10.06 -20.21 5.69
C ALA A 190 8.57 -19.91 5.88
N LEU A 191 7.98 -19.28 4.87
CA LEU A 191 6.55 -19.01 4.86
C LEU A 191 5.79 -20.19 4.24
N GLU A 192 4.52 -20.37 4.64
CA GLU A 192 3.73 -21.56 4.28
C GLU A 192 3.43 -21.64 2.78
N VAL A 193 3.25 -20.50 2.12
CA VAL A 193 3.06 -20.38 0.67
C VAL A 193 4.24 -19.64 0.03
N PRO A 194 5.39 -20.30 -0.19
CA PRO A 194 6.65 -19.64 -0.49
C PRO A 194 6.69 -18.90 -1.84
N ASN A 195 5.75 -19.17 -2.75
CA ASN A 195 5.68 -18.53 -4.06
C ASN A 195 4.69 -17.36 -4.12
N ASP A 196 4.02 -17.02 -3.01
CA ASP A 196 3.03 -15.95 -2.95
C ASP A 196 3.59 -14.74 -2.18
N CYS A 197 4.34 -13.90 -2.87
CA CYS A 197 4.92 -12.69 -2.29
C CYS A 197 3.93 -11.53 -2.18
N GLU A 198 2.69 -11.71 -2.65
CA GLU A 198 1.64 -10.68 -2.63
C GLU A 198 0.73 -10.82 -1.41
N SER A 199 0.53 -12.04 -0.92
CA SER A 199 -0.32 -12.31 0.25
C SER A 199 0.42 -12.98 1.41
N ASN A 200 1.61 -13.52 1.18
CA ASN A 200 2.39 -14.26 2.17
C ASN A 200 3.83 -13.78 2.20
N PHE A 201 4.05 -12.67 2.90
CA PHE A 201 5.33 -11.98 3.00
C PHE A 201 5.54 -11.41 4.40
N VAL A 202 6.78 -11.00 4.67
CA VAL A 202 7.18 -10.21 5.83
C VAL A 202 7.78 -8.92 5.30
N ASP A 203 7.11 -7.80 5.55
CA ASP A 203 7.63 -6.49 5.20
C ASP A 203 8.42 -5.92 6.37
N ILE A 204 9.45 -5.13 6.08
CA ILE A 204 10.22 -4.44 7.11
C ILE A 204 10.25 -2.96 6.81
N PHE A 205 9.95 -2.19 7.83
CA PHE A 205 9.86 -0.75 7.80
C PHE A 205 10.76 -0.15 8.89
N PRO A 206 11.17 1.13 8.76
CA PRO A 206 11.85 1.83 9.82
C PRO A 206 10.82 2.22 10.89
N GLU A 207 10.47 3.51 10.98
CA GLU A 207 9.44 4.02 11.89
C GLU A 207 8.04 4.03 11.26
N LYS A 208 7.95 4.37 9.97
CA LYS A 208 6.68 4.55 9.24
C LYS A 208 6.33 3.28 8.47
N THR A 209 5.05 2.94 8.41
CA THR A 209 4.56 1.71 7.74
C THR A 209 4.05 1.97 6.33
N ASP A 210 4.46 3.08 5.70
CA ASP A 210 4.07 3.42 4.34
C ASP A 210 5.00 2.72 3.34
N LEU A 211 4.45 2.16 2.26
CA LEU A 211 5.25 1.47 1.24
C LEU A 211 6.50 2.22 0.74
N PRO A 212 6.47 3.55 0.53
CA PRO A 212 7.67 4.29 0.12
C PRO A 212 8.83 4.20 1.11
N SER A 213 8.56 3.98 2.40
CA SER A 213 9.58 3.81 3.44
C SER A 213 9.94 2.35 3.72
N ARG A 214 9.27 1.40 3.06
CA ARG A 214 9.57 -0.03 3.18
C ARG A 214 11.05 -0.30 2.86
N LEU A 215 11.75 -0.91 3.82
CA LEU A 215 13.14 -1.32 3.67
C LEU A 215 13.23 -2.62 2.88
N PHE A 216 12.43 -3.62 3.25
CA PHE A 216 12.45 -4.95 2.67
C PHE A 216 11.06 -5.56 2.56
N ASN A 217 10.91 -6.48 1.60
CA ASN A 217 9.78 -7.39 1.43
C ASN A 217 10.38 -8.79 1.28
N PHE A 218 10.16 -9.65 2.26
CA PHE A 218 10.64 -11.04 2.24
C PHE A 218 9.48 -11.99 1.99
N CYS A 219 9.68 -12.93 1.08
CA CYS A 219 8.77 -14.03 0.84
C CYS A 219 9.57 -15.33 0.63
N GLY A 220 8.91 -16.48 0.62
CA GLY A 220 9.60 -17.74 0.39
C GLY A 220 10.29 -18.32 1.63
N SER A 221 11.52 -18.78 1.44
CA SER A 221 12.30 -19.52 2.43
C SER A 221 13.70 -18.95 2.70
N ILE A 222 13.98 -17.75 2.19
CA ILE A 222 15.25 -17.06 2.39
C ILE A 222 14.96 -15.60 2.73
N ALA A 223 15.62 -15.09 3.77
CA ALA A 223 15.59 -13.68 4.14
C ALA A 223 16.99 -13.24 4.58
N ASP A 224 17.42 -12.08 4.09
CA ASP A 224 18.72 -11.50 4.41
C ASP A 224 18.68 -10.76 5.76
N MET A 225 19.85 -10.54 6.35
CA MET A 225 19.99 -9.72 7.55
C MET A 225 19.65 -8.26 7.26
N VAL A 226 18.95 -7.62 8.19
CA VAL A 226 18.52 -6.22 8.08
C VAL A 226 19.17 -5.39 9.17
N LEU A 227 19.73 -4.24 8.77
CA LEU A 227 20.19 -3.20 9.69
C LEU A 227 19.23 -2.01 9.60
N SER A 228 18.67 -1.60 10.73
CA SER A 228 17.76 -0.46 10.78
C SER A 228 18.49 0.86 10.48
N PRO A 229 17.81 1.85 9.87
CA PRO A 229 18.38 3.17 9.69
C PRO A 229 18.47 3.95 11.01
N ASP A 230 17.57 3.67 11.95
CA ASP A 230 17.38 4.37 13.22
C ASP A 230 17.04 3.41 14.37
N ASN A 231 16.65 3.93 15.54
CA ASN A 231 16.36 3.16 16.75
C ASN A 231 14.99 2.45 16.75
N ILE A 232 14.20 2.55 15.67
CA ILE A 232 12.91 1.89 15.51
C ILE A 232 12.91 1.04 14.23
N LEU A 233 12.40 -0.18 14.33
CA LEU A 233 12.16 -1.08 13.21
C LEU A 233 10.78 -1.74 13.38
N LYS A 234 9.98 -1.80 12.32
CA LYS A 234 8.70 -2.50 12.28
C LYS A 234 8.77 -3.69 11.32
N ILE A 235 8.27 -4.83 11.77
CA ILE A 235 8.20 -6.10 11.03
C ILE A 235 6.72 -6.48 10.89
#